data_AF-A0A9P7Q810-F1
#
_entry.id   AF-A0A9P7Q810-F1
#
_cell.length_a   1.000
_cell.length_b   1.000
_cell.length_c   1.000
_cell.angle_alpha   90.00
_cell.angle_beta   90.00
_cell.angle_gamma   90.00
#
_symmetry.space_group_name_H-M   'P 1'
#
loop_
_entity.id
_entity.type
_entity.pdbx_description
1 polymer ?
#
loop_
_entity_poly.entity_id
_entity_poly.type
_entity_poly.pdbx_seq_one_letter_code
_entity_poly.pdbx_strand_id
1 'polypeptide(L)'
;MRVFVALAFACGALAAAVQPLEPASEARDVLPSDLDMKGTYLDMDTDSEVAGLEARSEELEDDEGLNKRAYLSRKVVKIPEISHGAKPPTPMPVELYGVRFVFLMEKRQTVLGSETYPEWYCRAIRVSNLVSTRRLAIMKAGRRSFFRKVMPYRSSQIVQLPEGLTYLQLGAATVPNR
;
A
#
# COMPACT_ATOMS: atom_id res chain seq x y z
N MET A 1 11.53 7.90 61.34
CA MET A 1 11.54 7.64 59.89
C MET A 1 11.26 8.95 59.16
N ARG A 2 12.24 9.50 58.44
CA ARG A 2 12.07 10.68 57.58
C ARG A 2 12.45 10.25 56.16
N VAL A 3 11.46 10.25 55.27
CA VAL A 3 11.61 9.85 53.87
C VAL A 3 11.99 11.10 53.08
N PHE A 4 13.20 11.12 52.53
CA PHE A 4 13.59 12.11 51.51
C PHE A 4 13.48 11.44 50.15
N VAL A 5 12.46 11.83 49.39
CA VAL A 5 12.33 11.50 47.96
C VAL A 5 13.11 12.56 47.19
N ALA A 6 14.23 12.19 46.59
CA ALA A 6 14.93 13.02 45.62
C ALA A 6 14.47 12.61 44.21
N LEU A 7 13.72 13.50 43.57
CA LEU A 7 13.31 13.42 42.18
C LEU A 7 14.07 14.53 41.43
N ALA A 8 14.88 14.19 40.43
CA ALA A 8 15.41 15.19 39.50
C ALA A 8 15.59 14.58 38.10
N PHE A 9 14.97 15.29 37.14
CA PHE A 9 14.77 14.94 35.75
C PHE A 9 16.08 14.92 34.94
N ALA A 10 16.19 13.92 34.06
CA ALA A 10 17.08 13.94 32.92
C ALA A 10 16.47 14.84 31.82
N CYS A 11 17.15 15.92 31.45
CA CYS A 11 16.90 16.64 30.20
C CYS A 11 18.08 16.39 29.26
N GLY A 12 17.80 15.71 28.15
CA GLY A 12 18.74 15.50 27.06
C GLY A 12 18.92 16.74 26.19
N ALA A 13 20.09 16.85 25.58
CA ALA A 13 20.33 17.69 24.42
C ALA A 13 21.29 16.93 23.47
N LEU A 14 20.71 16.15 22.56
CA LEU A 14 21.41 15.68 21.35
C LEU A 14 21.45 16.86 20.38
N ALA A 15 22.56 17.60 20.35
CA ALA A 15 22.83 18.59 19.32
C ALA A 15 23.47 17.89 18.12
N ALA A 16 22.65 17.42 17.17
CA ALA A 16 23.10 17.10 15.83
C ALA A 16 23.02 18.37 14.98
N ALA A 17 24.16 19.02 14.74
CA ALA A 17 24.26 20.16 13.84
C ALA A 17 24.13 19.67 12.40
N VAL A 18 22.98 19.97 11.79
CA VAL A 18 22.66 19.78 10.38
C VAL A 18 23.24 20.97 9.60
N GLN A 19 24.11 20.70 8.63
CA GLN A 19 24.59 21.69 7.66
C GLN A 19 23.44 22.08 6.70
N PRO A 20 23.26 23.37 6.35
CA PRO A 20 22.34 23.76 5.29
C PRO A 20 23.02 23.66 3.91
N LEU A 21 22.42 22.89 2.98
CA LEU A 21 22.73 22.97 1.55
C LEU A 21 22.07 24.22 0.95
N GLU A 22 22.84 24.96 0.16
CA GLU A 22 22.41 26.12 -0.63
C GLU A 22 21.39 25.77 -1.73
N PRO A 23 20.59 26.76 -2.20
CA PRO A 23 19.55 26.55 -3.20
C PRO A 23 20.09 26.55 -4.64
N ALA A 24 19.54 25.65 -5.47
CA ALA A 24 19.67 25.70 -6.92
C ALA A 24 18.84 26.86 -7.50
N SER A 25 19.51 27.75 -8.23
CA SER A 25 18.93 28.85 -9.01
C SER A 25 19.57 28.84 -10.40
N GLU A 26 18.79 29.25 -11.42
CA GLU A 26 19.13 29.40 -12.85
C GLU A 26 19.02 28.09 -13.67
N ALA A 27 18.25 27.96 -14.75
CA ALA A 27 17.77 28.94 -15.72
C ALA A 27 16.33 28.64 -16.17
N ARG A 28 15.50 29.68 -16.21
CA ARG A 28 14.34 29.77 -17.10
C ARG A 28 14.69 30.86 -18.10
N ASP A 29 14.78 30.50 -19.37
CA ASP A 29 14.61 31.47 -20.45
C ASP A 29 13.50 31.00 -21.40
N VAL A 30 12.69 31.99 -21.71
CA VAL A 30 11.45 31.98 -22.47
C VAL A 30 11.80 32.38 -23.90
N LEU A 31 11.24 31.72 -24.91
CA LEU A 31 10.38 32.34 -25.94
C LEU A 31 9.96 31.31 -27.02
N PRO A 32 8.71 31.40 -27.51
CA PRO A 32 8.18 30.64 -28.64
C PRO A 32 8.45 31.38 -29.97
N SER A 33 8.46 30.66 -31.09
CA SER A 33 8.35 31.28 -32.42
C SER A 33 7.64 30.33 -33.38
N ASP A 34 6.52 30.82 -33.91
CA ASP A 34 5.77 30.30 -35.05
C ASP A 34 6.63 30.15 -36.32
N LEU A 35 6.34 29.13 -37.13
CA LEU A 35 6.55 28.98 -38.59
C LEU A 35 6.33 27.47 -38.89
N ASP A 36 5.55 26.98 -39.84
CA ASP A 36 4.91 27.56 -41.02
C ASP A 36 3.80 26.58 -41.50
N MET A 37 2.74 27.12 -42.10
CA MET A 37 1.67 26.39 -42.77
C MET A 37 2.13 25.90 -44.16
N LYS A 38 1.94 24.61 -44.45
CA LYS A 38 1.72 24.04 -45.80
C LYS A 38 1.39 22.56 -45.59
N GLY A 39 0.25 21.99 -45.94
CA GLY A 39 -0.70 22.30 -46.98
C GLY A 39 -0.78 21.09 -47.91
N THR A 40 -1.73 20.19 -47.68
CA THR A 40 -2.24 19.26 -48.71
C THR A 40 -3.58 18.66 -48.29
N TYR A 41 -4.62 19.08 -49.01
CA TYR A 41 -5.96 18.49 -49.10
C TYR A 41 -5.91 17.19 -49.91
N LEU A 42 -6.61 16.15 -49.46
CA LEU A 42 -7.13 15.02 -50.26
C LEU A 42 -8.43 14.59 -49.53
N ASP A 43 -9.55 15.24 -49.82
CA ASP A 43 -10.52 14.93 -50.89
C ASP A 43 -11.21 13.56 -50.69
N MET A 44 -12.51 13.65 -50.43
CA MET A 44 -13.42 12.54 -50.24
C MET A 44 -13.97 12.16 -51.61
N ASP A 45 -13.89 10.87 -51.97
CA ASP A 45 -14.83 10.30 -52.93
C ASP A 45 -15.33 8.93 -52.43
N THR A 46 -16.58 8.70 -52.77
CA THR A 46 -17.52 7.73 -52.19
C THR A 46 -17.81 6.68 -53.25
N ASP A 47 -17.93 5.39 -52.89
CA ASP A 47 -18.74 4.35 -53.59
C ASP A 47 -18.72 3.06 -52.72
N SER A 48 -19.87 2.60 -52.17
CA SER A 48 -20.74 1.52 -52.69
C SER A 48 -19.96 0.26 -53.11
N GLU A 49 -20.18 -0.98 -52.65
CA GLU A 49 -21.40 -1.70 -52.30
C GLU A 49 -21.02 -3.08 -51.69
N VAL A 50 -21.83 -3.54 -50.72
CA VAL A 50 -22.28 -4.92 -50.39
C VAL A 50 -21.51 -6.14 -50.95
N ALA A 51 -21.02 -7.03 -50.06
CA ALA A 51 -21.26 -8.49 -50.10
C ALA A 51 -20.36 -9.26 -49.11
N GLY A 52 -20.92 -10.20 -48.34
CA GLY A 52 -20.16 -11.34 -47.81
C GLY A 52 -20.06 -11.52 -46.29
N LEU A 53 -21.06 -11.09 -45.51
CA LEU A 53 -21.27 -11.67 -44.18
C LEU A 53 -21.92 -13.04 -44.37
N GLU A 54 -21.10 -14.10 -44.44
CA GLU A 54 -21.42 -15.48 -44.04
C GLU A 54 -20.34 -16.44 -44.58
N ALA A 55 -19.31 -16.70 -43.78
CA ALA A 55 -18.52 -17.93 -43.90
C ALA A 55 -17.70 -18.19 -42.63
N ARG A 56 -18.03 -19.29 -41.96
CA ARG A 56 -17.16 -20.13 -41.12
C ARG A 56 -16.83 -19.63 -39.72
N SER A 57 -17.74 -19.92 -38.80
CA SER A 57 -17.42 -20.20 -37.40
C SER A 57 -17.02 -21.67 -37.26
N GLU A 58 -15.75 -21.99 -37.52
CA GLU A 58 -15.09 -23.19 -37.01
C GLU A 58 -13.58 -22.89 -36.95
N GLU A 59 -12.97 -23.25 -35.81
CA GLU A 59 -11.53 -23.25 -35.50
C GLU A 59 -10.80 -21.89 -35.40
N LEU A 60 -10.80 -21.34 -34.18
CA LEU A 60 -9.57 -20.87 -33.54
C LEU A 60 -9.59 -21.34 -32.08
N GLU A 61 -9.26 -22.62 -31.88
CA GLU A 61 -8.39 -22.98 -30.76
C GLU A 61 -7.10 -22.19 -30.96
N ASP A 62 -6.87 -21.19 -30.11
CA ASP A 62 -5.56 -20.75 -29.61
C ASP A 62 -5.68 -19.32 -29.10
N ASP A 63 -6.04 -19.18 -27.83
CA ASP A 63 -5.64 -17.98 -27.09
C ASP A 63 -5.32 -18.30 -25.61
N GLU A 64 -4.71 -19.47 -25.37
CA GLU A 64 -4.05 -19.81 -24.10
C GLU A 64 -2.78 -18.96 -23.83
N GLY A 65 -2.46 -17.98 -24.68
CA GLY A 65 -1.17 -17.30 -24.71
C GLY A 65 -0.99 -16.04 -23.87
N LEU A 66 -2.04 -15.30 -23.48
CA LEU A 66 -1.85 -13.86 -23.17
C LEU A 66 -2.42 -13.31 -21.85
N ASN A 67 -2.69 -14.13 -20.83
CA ASN A 67 -3.12 -13.61 -19.52
C ASN A 67 -2.37 -14.19 -18.30
N LYS A 68 -1.05 -14.36 -18.38
CA LYS A 68 -0.20 -14.51 -17.17
C LYS A 68 -0.02 -13.17 -16.41
N ARG A 69 -1.10 -12.38 -16.25
CA ARG A 69 -1.10 -11.30 -15.26
C ARG A 69 -0.91 -11.95 -13.91
N ALA A 70 0.17 -11.61 -13.20
CA ALA A 70 0.46 -12.14 -11.87
C ALA A 70 -0.81 -12.07 -11.00
N TYR A 71 -1.39 -13.24 -10.69
CA TYR A 71 -2.68 -13.31 -10.02
C TYR A 71 -2.54 -12.67 -8.64
N LEU A 72 -3.29 -11.59 -8.42
CA LEU A 72 -3.25 -10.83 -7.18
C LEU A 72 -4.46 -11.22 -6.34
N SER A 73 -4.24 -12.04 -5.32
CA SER A 73 -5.27 -12.32 -4.33
C SER A 73 -5.45 -11.10 -3.44
N ARG A 74 -6.70 -10.72 -3.20
CA ARG A 74 -7.07 -9.59 -2.35
C ARG A 74 -8.19 -10.00 -1.40
N LYS A 75 -8.15 -9.46 -0.19
CA LYS A 75 -9.23 -9.60 0.79
C LYS A 75 -9.42 -8.29 1.52
N VAL A 76 -10.67 -7.83 1.61
CA VAL A 76 -11.03 -6.71 2.49
C VAL A 76 -11.30 -7.30 3.87
N VAL A 77 -10.68 -6.70 4.89
CA VAL A 77 -10.75 -7.15 6.28
C VAL A 77 -11.07 -5.96 7.16
N LYS A 78 -11.85 -6.21 8.21
CA LYS A 78 -12.10 -5.24 9.27
C LYS A 78 -10.88 -5.22 10.19
N ILE A 79 -10.43 -4.03 10.57
CA ILE A 79 -9.41 -3.89 11.61
C ILE A 79 -10.03 -4.34 12.93
N PRO A 80 -9.33 -5.12 13.77
CA PRO A 80 -9.83 -5.52 15.07
C PRO A 80 -10.32 -4.30 15.85
N GLU A 81 -11.55 -4.38 16.35
CA GLU A 81 -12.19 -3.26 17.01
C GLU A 81 -11.41 -2.83 18.24
N ILE A 82 -11.48 -1.52 18.51
CA ILE A 82 -11.03 -0.95 19.76
C ILE A 82 -11.86 -1.58 20.88
N SER A 83 -11.20 -2.13 21.89
CA SER A 83 -11.89 -2.79 23.00
C SER A 83 -11.40 -2.28 24.34
N HIS A 84 -12.33 -2.02 25.25
CA HIS A 84 -12.05 -1.75 26.65
C HIS A 84 -12.03 -3.08 27.42
N GLY A 85 -10.95 -3.36 28.13
CA GLY A 85 -10.86 -4.62 28.88
C GLY A 85 -9.46 -5.00 29.35
N ALA A 86 -9.39 -6.05 30.17
CA ALA A 86 -8.15 -6.55 30.75
C ALA A 86 -7.24 -7.27 29.75
N LYS A 87 -7.80 -7.83 28.66
CA LYS A 87 -7.05 -8.59 27.65
C LYS A 87 -7.27 -7.99 26.25
N PRO A 88 -6.23 -8.00 25.39
CA PRO A 88 -6.39 -7.60 24.00
C PRO A 88 -7.31 -8.59 23.27
N PRO A 89 -8.05 -8.14 22.25
CA PRO A 89 -8.65 -9.07 21.32
C PRO A 89 -7.54 -9.84 20.59
N THR A 90 -7.79 -11.11 20.27
CA THR A 90 -6.83 -11.95 19.55
C THR A 90 -7.32 -12.14 18.12
N PRO A 91 -7.00 -11.21 17.21
CA PRO A 91 -7.45 -11.30 15.83
C PRO A 91 -6.79 -12.47 15.11
N MET A 92 -7.60 -13.20 14.33
CA MET A 92 -7.08 -14.25 13.48
C MET A 92 -6.14 -13.69 12.41
N PRO A 93 -4.97 -14.30 12.19
CA PRO A 93 -4.12 -13.97 11.06
C PRO A 93 -4.86 -14.15 9.72
N VAL A 94 -4.48 -13.34 8.74
CA VAL A 94 -4.98 -13.47 7.37
C VAL A 94 -3.83 -13.96 6.50
N GLU A 95 -4.06 -15.01 5.70
CA GLU A 95 -3.06 -15.55 4.79
C GLU A 95 -3.53 -15.45 3.35
N LEU A 96 -2.68 -14.89 2.49
CA LEU A 96 -2.92 -14.77 1.06
C LEU A 96 -1.63 -15.19 0.32
N TYR A 97 -1.72 -16.23 -0.52
CA TYR A 97 -0.58 -16.72 -1.32
C TYR A 97 0.73 -16.93 -0.51
N GLY A 98 0.63 -17.44 0.71
CA GLY A 98 1.79 -17.67 1.60
C GLY A 98 2.34 -16.41 2.29
N VAL A 99 1.70 -15.24 2.10
CA VAL A 99 1.96 -14.04 2.90
C VAL A 99 0.95 -14.00 4.06
N ARG A 100 1.45 -13.99 5.28
CA ARG A 100 0.66 -13.89 6.52
C ARG A 100 0.66 -12.46 7.03
N PHE A 101 -0.53 -11.96 7.36
CA PHE A 101 -0.78 -10.67 7.98
C PHE A 101 -1.29 -10.91 9.40
N VAL A 102 -0.51 -10.48 10.40
CA VAL A 102 -0.85 -10.60 11.83
C VAL A 102 -1.05 -9.21 12.40
N PHE A 103 -2.21 -8.96 12.97
CA PHE A 103 -2.53 -7.71 13.64
C PHE A 103 -1.90 -7.67 15.03
N LEU A 104 -1.15 -6.61 15.30
CA LEU A 104 -0.48 -6.39 16.58
C LEU A 104 -1.29 -5.38 17.39
N MET A 105 -1.87 -5.87 18.49
CA MET A 105 -2.64 -5.04 19.42
C MET A 105 -1.70 -4.38 20.44
N GLU A 106 -2.00 -3.15 20.81
CA GLU A 106 -1.30 -2.41 21.85
C GLU A 106 -2.32 -1.79 22.81
N LYS A 107 -1.91 -1.60 24.07
CA LYS A 107 -2.69 -0.95 25.11
C LYS A 107 -2.28 0.52 25.20
N ARG A 108 -3.25 1.42 25.15
CA ARG A 108 -3.09 2.84 25.48
C ARG A 108 -4.04 3.24 26.60
N GLN A 109 -3.79 4.40 27.20
CA GLN A 109 -4.70 5.04 28.15
C GLN A 109 -5.49 6.10 27.40
N THR A 110 -6.82 6.08 27.52
CA THR A 110 -7.71 7.07 26.91
C THR A 110 -8.54 7.74 27.98
N VAL A 111 -8.64 9.06 27.91
CA VAL A 111 -9.48 9.85 28.82
C VAL A 111 -10.89 9.90 28.25
N LEU A 112 -11.87 9.46 29.04
CA LEU A 112 -13.28 9.54 28.72
C LEU A 112 -13.98 10.30 29.86
N GLY A 113 -14.31 11.58 29.62
CA GLY A 113 -14.78 12.48 30.68
C GLY A 113 -13.67 12.80 31.69
N SER A 114 -13.92 12.55 32.97
CA SER A 114 -12.95 12.74 34.05
C SER A 114 -12.11 11.49 34.38
N GLU A 115 -12.39 10.37 33.72
CA GLU A 115 -11.78 9.08 34.02
C GLU A 115 -10.82 8.63 32.91
N THR A 116 -9.79 7.89 33.30
CA THR A 116 -8.81 7.30 32.37
C THR A 116 -9.04 5.80 32.28
N TYR A 117 -9.22 5.29 31.06
CA TYR A 117 -9.50 3.89 30.81
C TYR A 117 -8.41 3.24 29.95
N PRO A 118 -8.06 1.97 30.24
CA PRO A 118 -7.23 1.19 29.35
C PRO A 118 -8.01 0.81 28.08
N GLU A 119 -7.39 1.05 26.93
CA GLU A 119 -7.97 0.77 25.62
C GLU A 119 -6.99 -0.03 24.77
N TRP A 120 -7.46 -1.14 24.20
CA TRP A 120 -6.70 -1.91 23.22
C TRP A 120 -7.03 -1.47 21.81
N TYR A 121 -6.00 -1.23 21.01
CA TYR A 121 -6.14 -0.82 19.62
C TYR A 121 -5.11 -1.52 18.73
N CYS A 122 -5.41 -1.64 17.43
CA CYS A 122 -4.48 -2.24 16.49
C CYS A 122 -3.44 -1.20 16.05
N ARG A 123 -2.21 -1.34 16.55
CA ARG A 123 -1.12 -0.39 16.28
C ARG A 123 -0.44 -0.67 14.95
N ALA A 124 -0.22 -1.95 14.64
CA ALA A 124 0.61 -2.36 13.52
C ALA A 124 0.17 -3.70 12.95
N ILE A 125 0.62 -4.00 11.73
CA ILE A 125 0.49 -5.33 11.13
C ILE A 125 1.90 -5.88 10.88
N ARG A 126 2.14 -7.11 11.35
CA ARG A 126 3.28 -7.90 10.92
C ARG A 126 2.92 -8.62 9.63
N VAL A 127 3.71 -8.36 8.59
CA VAL A 127 3.61 -9.01 7.28
C VAL A 127 4.77 -9.99 7.16
N SER A 128 4.48 -11.27 6.99
CA SER A 128 5.49 -12.33 6.90
C SER A 128 5.31 -13.14 5.61
N ASN A 129 6.38 -13.28 4.83
CA ASN A 129 6.40 -14.22 3.71
C ASN A 129 6.81 -15.60 4.23
N LEU A 130 5.90 -16.56 4.22
CA LEU A 130 6.15 -17.90 4.76
C LEU A 130 6.78 -18.86 3.74
N VAL A 131 6.77 -18.49 2.46
CA VAL A 131 7.26 -19.36 1.38
C VAL A 131 8.71 -19.08 1.02
N SER A 132 9.33 -20.02 0.30
CA SER A 132 10.70 -19.93 -0.21
C SER A 132 10.84 -19.06 -1.46
N THR A 133 9.75 -18.46 -1.95
CA THR A 133 9.75 -17.58 -3.13
C THR A 133 9.42 -16.15 -2.75
N ARG A 134 9.89 -15.18 -3.55
CA ARG A 134 9.55 -13.76 -3.34
C ARG A 134 8.05 -13.53 -3.55
N ARG A 135 7.44 -12.70 -2.71
CA ARG A 135 6.02 -12.36 -2.78
C ARG A 135 5.81 -10.86 -2.72
N LEU A 136 4.92 -10.33 -3.55
CA LEU A 136 4.47 -8.95 -3.43
C LEU A 136 3.40 -8.91 -2.36
N ALA A 137 3.60 -8.14 -1.30
CA ALA A 137 2.61 -7.86 -0.28
C ALA A 137 2.09 -6.43 -0.44
N ILE A 138 0.79 -6.24 -0.31
CA ILE A 138 0.09 -4.97 -0.51
C ILE A 138 -0.90 -4.76 0.62
N MET A 139 -0.92 -3.55 1.19
CA MET A 139 -1.99 -3.09 2.07
C MET A 139 -2.48 -1.72 1.61
N LYS A 140 -3.81 -1.59 1.49
CA LYS A 140 -4.50 -0.37 1.06
C LYS A 140 -5.58 0.03 2.05
N ALA A 141 -5.72 1.34 2.22
CA ALA A 141 -6.84 2.00 2.89
C ALA A 141 -7.56 2.86 1.84
N GLY A 142 -8.80 2.50 1.50
CA GLY A 142 -9.52 3.09 0.37
C GLY A 142 -8.73 2.96 -0.94
N ARG A 143 -8.46 4.08 -1.61
CA ARG A 143 -7.69 4.10 -2.87
C ARG A 143 -6.17 4.14 -2.69
N ARG A 144 -5.68 4.44 -1.48
CA ARG A 144 -4.25 4.66 -1.22
C ARG A 144 -3.58 3.40 -0.69
N SER A 145 -2.46 3.01 -1.32
CA SER A 145 -1.55 2.00 -0.74
C SER A 145 -0.65 2.69 0.27
N PHE A 146 -0.63 2.22 1.51
CA PHE A 146 0.35 2.68 2.50
C PHE A 146 1.45 1.63 2.74
N PHE A 147 1.26 0.40 2.24
CA PHE A 147 2.33 -0.59 2.15
C PHE A 147 2.26 -1.33 0.83
N ARG A 148 3.40 -1.41 0.13
CA ARG A 148 3.57 -2.22 -1.07
C ARG A 148 5.04 -2.61 -1.17
N LYS A 149 5.35 -3.89 -0.99
CA LYS A 149 6.74 -4.36 -0.99
C LYS A 149 6.87 -5.77 -1.52
N VAL A 150 7.92 -6.01 -2.31
CA VAL A 150 8.37 -7.37 -2.62
C VAL A 150 9.13 -7.92 -1.41
N MET A 151 8.52 -8.87 -0.73
CA MET A 151 9.05 -9.54 0.44
C MET A 151 10.03 -10.63 0.01
N PRO A 152 11.28 -10.62 0.49
CA PRO A 152 12.22 -11.73 0.34
C PRO A 152 11.69 -13.04 0.90
N TYR A 153 12.35 -14.16 0.57
CA TYR A 153 12.00 -15.47 1.12
C TYR A 153 12.06 -15.44 2.66
N ARG A 154 11.09 -16.08 3.33
CA ARG A 154 11.06 -16.23 4.81
C ARG A 154 11.31 -14.92 5.59
N SER A 155 10.87 -13.79 5.04
CA SER A 155 11.09 -12.47 5.64
C SER A 155 9.86 -11.98 6.39
N SER A 156 10.07 -11.06 7.34
CA SER A 156 8.99 -10.44 8.11
C SER A 156 9.25 -8.94 8.28
N GLN A 157 8.19 -8.14 8.20
CA GLN A 157 8.24 -6.70 8.43
C GLN A 157 7.04 -6.24 9.24
N ILE A 158 7.25 -5.34 10.19
CA ILE A 158 6.18 -4.68 10.94
C ILE A 158 5.88 -3.35 10.26
N VAL A 159 4.60 -3.07 10.04
CA VAL A 159 4.10 -1.86 9.40
C VAL A 159 3.14 -1.18 10.36
N GLN A 160 3.46 0.04 10.76
CA GLN A 160 2.57 0.85 11.59
C GLN A 160 1.30 1.19 10.80
N LEU A 161 0.15 1.09 11.45
CA LEU A 161 -1.12 1.44 10.85
C LEU A 161 -1.41 2.93 11.08
N PRO A 162 -1.94 3.63 10.07
CA PRO A 162 -2.56 4.93 10.28
C PRO A 162 -3.73 4.83 11.28
N GLU A 163 -3.88 5.87 12.10
CA GLU A 163 -5.00 5.97 13.03
C GLU A 163 -6.34 6.17 12.31
N GLY A 164 -7.45 5.80 12.96
CA GLY A 164 -8.80 6.02 12.45
C GLY A 164 -9.24 5.08 11.32
N LEU A 165 -8.46 4.06 10.99
CA LEU A 165 -8.84 3.08 9.98
C LEU A 165 -9.82 2.03 10.55
N THR A 166 -10.88 1.73 9.79
CA THR A 166 -11.84 0.65 10.14
C THR A 166 -11.67 -0.58 9.27
N TYR A 167 -11.25 -0.40 8.01
CA TYR A 167 -11.11 -1.48 7.03
C TYR A 167 -9.80 -1.36 6.26
N LEU A 168 -9.26 -2.52 5.88
CA LEU A 168 -8.07 -2.64 5.06
C LEU A 168 -8.30 -3.61 3.92
N GLN A 169 -7.78 -3.29 2.74
CA GLN A 169 -7.61 -4.28 1.69
C GLN A 169 -6.19 -4.83 1.77
N LEU A 170 -6.09 -6.13 2.06
CA LEU A 170 -4.85 -6.88 2.01
C LEU A 170 -4.72 -7.53 0.63
N GLY A 171 -3.49 -7.67 0.16
CA GLY A 171 -3.22 -8.37 -1.09
C GLY A 171 -1.86 -9.03 -1.14
N ALA A 172 -1.78 -10.13 -1.87
CA ALA A 172 -0.54 -10.83 -2.14
C ALA A 172 -0.51 -11.35 -3.59
N ALA A 173 0.67 -11.32 -4.22
CA ALA A 173 0.89 -11.87 -5.55
C ALA A 173 2.25 -12.58 -5.66
N THR A 174 2.34 -13.48 -6.64
CA THR A 174 3.64 -13.97 -7.14
C THR A 174 4.46 -12.82 -7.72
N VAL A 175 5.78 -12.89 -7.57
CA VAL A 175 6.71 -11.97 -8.23
C VAL A 175 7.60 -12.82 -9.14
N PRO A 176 7.77 -12.45 -10.42
CA PRO A 176 8.67 -13.15 -11.31
C PRO A 176 10.09 -13.16 -10.73
N ASN A 177 10.79 -14.28 -10.87
CA ASN A 177 12.22 -14.31 -10.58
C ASN A 177 12.94 -13.57 -11.71
N ARG A 178 13.33 -12.32 -11.44
CA ARG A 178 14.43 -11.66 -12.17
C ARG A 178 15.74 -12.03 -11.52
#